data_AF-A0A3B0S8I5-F1
#
_entry.id   AF-A0A3B0S8I5-F1
#
_cell.length_a   1.000
_cell.length_b   1.000
_cell.length_c   1.000
_cell.angle_alpha   90.00
_cell.angle_beta   90.00
_cell.angle_gamma   90.00
#
_symmetry.space_group_name_H-M   'P 1'
#
loop_
_entity.id
_entity.type
_entity.pdbx_description
1 polymer ?
#
loop_
_entity_poly.entity_id
_entity_poly.type
_entity_poly.pdbx_seq_one_letter_code
_entity_poly.pdbx_strand_id
1 'polypeptide(L)'
;MSEALFNNPTPFEVDLQAAFAGRAKATGAQAAAFERFAKLGFPNRRLEGWKWSDFNGALRGLTPANDAEARGHIAASEFAALNPLEFRIINGRIELPQGELPDGLRYGVIDPVAAIPELERHAIATLNVAMTRKALGIEIGEDAPDRPILIRHINTHAAFAFAQTMMRVSVNARVRLIETYEGEGSGFYSHLFHMVVRDGAQFHRTVVHQTGADQIVNAVCAAKVDADAAFNQTSLSMGSRLSRHETIVHLWAQGGSAEINSAALLCDDRHSDFTTHVVHRAAHCRTRQIHKGVARDRARNIFQGKFKVERDAQKTDAKMTANALLLSDTAEANHKPELEIYA
;
A
#
# COMPACT_ATOMS: atom_id res chain seq x y z
N MET A 1 32.32 -11.81 -10.42
CA MET A 1 31.97 -12.30 -9.08
C MET A 1 31.21 -11.16 -8.40
N SER A 2 29.88 -11.27 -8.25
CA SER A 2 29.11 -10.22 -7.57
C SER A 2 29.47 -10.25 -6.09
N GLU A 3 29.88 -9.12 -5.54
CA GLU A 3 29.97 -8.92 -4.10
C GLU A 3 28.63 -9.31 -3.45
N ALA A 4 28.67 -10.00 -2.32
CA ALA A 4 27.45 -10.35 -1.59
C ALA A 4 26.78 -9.04 -1.11
N LEU A 5 25.61 -8.71 -1.67
CA LEU A 5 24.87 -7.49 -1.32
C LEU A 5 24.34 -7.51 0.11
N PHE A 6 24.05 -8.69 0.65
CA PHE A 6 23.57 -8.89 2.02
C PHE A 6 24.65 -9.58 2.88
N ASN A 7 24.79 -9.15 4.12
CA ASN A 7 25.64 -9.82 5.11
C ASN A 7 24.87 -10.99 5.75
N ASN A 8 25.35 -12.23 5.56
CA ASN A 8 24.71 -13.46 6.05
C ASN A 8 23.23 -13.57 5.65
N PRO A 9 22.92 -13.63 4.34
CA PRO A 9 21.53 -13.60 3.87
C PRO A 9 20.74 -14.82 4.35
N THR A 10 19.48 -14.58 4.71
CA THR A 10 18.47 -15.62 4.86
C THR A 10 18.19 -16.30 3.51
N PRO A 11 17.61 -17.52 3.48
CA PRO A 11 17.21 -18.16 2.23
C PRO A 11 16.31 -17.27 1.36
N PHE A 12 15.39 -16.52 1.98
CA PHE A 12 14.53 -15.57 1.29
C PHE A 12 15.32 -14.44 0.60
N GLU A 13 16.34 -13.89 1.27
CA GLU A 13 17.20 -12.84 0.69
C GLU A 13 18.10 -13.39 -0.42
N VAL A 14 18.54 -14.66 -0.32
CA VAL A 14 19.25 -15.34 -1.42
C VAL A 14 18.38 -15.46 -2.66
N ASP A 15 17.13 -15.92 -2.50
CA ASP A 15 16.17 -16.04 -3.61
C ASP A 15 15.84 -14.67 -4.22
N LEU A 16 15.67 -13.65 -3.38
CA LEU A 16 15.45 -12.27 -3.80
C LEU A 16 16.64 -11.74 -4.62
N GLN A 17 17.87 -11.97 -4.15
CA GLN A 17 19.09 -11.57 -4.84
C GLN A 17 19.24 -12.30 -6.18
N ALA A 18 18.97 -13.61 -6.22
CA ALA A 18 18.98 -14.39 -7.45
C ALA A 18 17.93 -13.89 -8.44
N ALA A 19 16.72 -13.59 -7.97
CA ALA A 19 15.65 -13.04 -8.81
C ALA A 19 15.96 -11.64 -9.35
N PHE A 20 16.68 -10.81 -8.59
CA PHE A 20 17.16 -9.51 -9.06
C PHE A 20 18.30 -9.66 -10.08
N ALA A 21 19.28 -10.51 -9.81
CA ALA A 21 20.43 -10.76 -10.69
C ALA A 21 20.03 -11.43 -12.02
N GLY A 22 18.99 -12.28 -12.01
CA GLY A 22 18.45 -12.94 -13.19
C GLY A 22 17.67 -12.02 -14.14
N ARG A 23 17.57 -10.71 -13.85
CA ARG A 23 16.84 -9.76 -14.71
C ARG A 23 17.67 -9.43 -15.95
N ALA A 24 17.04 -9.51 -17.13
CA ALA A 24 17.69 -9.17 -18.39
C ALA A 24 18.15 -7.69 -18.49
N LYS A 25 17.43 -6.75 -17.85
CA LYS A 25 17.82 -5.33 -17.77
C LYS A 25 17.16 -4.64 -16.57
N ALA A 26 17.90 -4.41 -15.50
CA ALA A 26 17.50 -3.48 -14.45
C ALA A 26 17.86 -2.05 -14.85
N THR A 27 16.99 -1.08 -14.59
CA THR A 27 17.34 0.35 -14.79
C THR A 27 18.31 0.82 -13.71
N GLY A 28 19.03 1.93 -13.95
CA GLY A 28 19.90 2.52 -12.93
C GLY A 28 19.16 2.87 -11.63
N ALA A 29 17.90 3.31 -11.74
CA ALA A 29 17.05 3.57 -10.58
C ALA A 29 16.73 2.29 -9.78
N GLN A 30 16.51 1.16 -10.46
CA GLN A 30 16.25 -0.13 -9.82
C GLN A 30 17.50 -0.70 -9.14
N ALA A 31 18.66 -0.59 -9.78
CA ALA A 31 19.94 -0.98 -9.18
C ALA A 31 20.24 -0.16 -7.91
N ALA A 32 20.12 1.17 -8.00
CA ALA A 32 20.31 2.06 -6.85
C ALA A 32 19.29 1.77 -5.73
N ALA A 33 18.05 1.43 -6.07
CA ALA A 33 17.06 1.01 -5.09
C ALA A 33 17.44 -0.32 -4.43
N PHE A 34 17.91 -1.31 -5.17
CA PHE A 34 18.32 -2.60 -4.59
C PHE A 34 19.50 -2.42 -3.62
N GLU A 35 20.49 -1.60 -3.99
CA GLU A 35 21.62 -1.26 -3.12
C GLU A 35 21.19 -0.51 -1.85
N ARG A 36 20.24 0.43 -1.96
CA ARG A 36 19.66 1.10 -0.79
C ARG A 36 18.95 0.11 0.12
N PHE A 37 18.14 -0.79 -0.45
CA PHE A 37 17.47 -1.83 0.31
C PHE A 37 18.48 -2.75 1.02
N ALA A 38 19.54 -3.18 0.34
CA ALA A 38 20.59 -4.02 0.93
C ALA A 38 21.23 -3.39 2.17
N LYS A 39 21.37 -2.06 2.21
CA LYS A 39 21.85 -1.32 3.39
C LYS A 39 20.81 -1.16 4.49
N LEU A 40 19.54 -1.01 4.13
CA LEU A 40 18.43 -0.84 5.09
C LEU A 40 18.02 -2.17 5.74
N GLY A 41 18.05 -3.26 4.97
CA GLY A 41 17.56 -4.58 5.34
C GLY A 41 16.04 -4.67 5.50
N PHE A 42 15.54 -5.89 5.72
CA PHE A 42 14.14 -6.06 6.11
C PHE A 42 13.87 -5.43 7.48
N PRO A 43 12.74 -4.70 7.63
CA PRO A 43 12.37 -4.12 8.90
C PRO A 43 12.18 -5.16 10.00
N ASN A 44 12.50 -4.77 11.23
CA ASN A 44 12.38 -5.61 12.41
C ASN A 44 11.97 -4.76 13.63
N ARG A 45 11.67 -5.43 14.74
CA ARG A 45 11.14 -4.79 15.98
C ARG A 45 12.06 -3.75 16.62
N ARG A 46 13.34 -3.66 16.24
CA ARG A 46 14.26 -2.62 16.74
C ARG A 46 14.02 -1.27 16.07
N LEU A 47 13.44 -1.26 14.88
CA LEU A 47 13.03 -0.03 14.21
C LEU A 47 11.73 0.47 14.82
N GLU A 48 11.69 1.74 15.20
CA GLU A 48 10.56 2.32 15.93
C GLU A 48 9.22 2.11 15.22
N GLY A 49 9.14 2.41 13.92
CA GLY A 49 7.91 2.24 13.12
C GLY A 49 7.49 0.78 12.90
N TRP A 50 8.34 -0.18 13.27
CA TRP A 50 8.12 -1.63 13.09
C TRP A 50 8.13 -2.40 14.42
N LYS A 51 8.13 -1.70 15.56
CA LYS A 51 8.20 -2.29 16.91
C LYS A 51 7.19 -3.41 17.14
N TRP A 52 5.99 -3.27 16.57
CA TRP A 52 4.88 -4.22 16.72
C TRP A 52 4.70 -5.16 15.52
N SER A 53 5.38 -4.91 14.41
CA SER A 53 5.22 -5.64 13.15
C SER A 53 6.59 -6.19 12.72
N ASP A 54 6.93 -7.39 13.19
CA ASP A 54 8.22 -8.00 12.90
C ASP A 54 8.26 -8.58 11.48
N PHE A 55 8.50 -7.72 10.50
CA PHE A 55 8.46 -8.09 9.08
C PHE A 55 9.49 -9.17 8.75
N ASN A 56 10.74 -8.98 9.19
CA ASN A 56 11.80 -9.97 9.02
C ASN A 56 11.45 -11.30 9.72
N GLY A 57 10.90 -11.25 10.93
CA GLY A 57 10.41 -12.44 11.63
C GLY A 57 9.30 -13.16 10.86
N ALA A 58 8.34 -12.43 10.30
CA ALA A 58 7.23 -12.99 9.55
C ALA A 58 7.70 -13.75 8.29
N LEU A 59 8.71 -13.23 7.59
CA LEU A 59 9.30 -13.88 6.40
C LEU A 59 9.95 -15.23 6.74
N ARG A 60 10.41 -15.46 7.98
CA ARG A 60 11.05 -16.72 8.37
C ARG A 60 10.04 -17.86 8.33
N GLY A 61 10.37 -18.94 7.62
CA GLY A 61 9.48 -20.10 7.49
C GLY A 61 8.39 -19.93 6.45
N LEU A 62 8.41 -18.86 5.65
CA LEU A 62 7.72 -18.88 4.36
C LEU A 62 8.34 -20.00 3.52
N THR A 63 7.51 -20.94 3.13
CA THR A 63 7.87 -21.91 2.09
C THR A 63 7.18 -21.42 0.83
N PRO A 64 7.93 -20.92 -0.18
CA PRO A 64 7.37 -20.60 -1.47
C PRO A 64 6.56 -21.78 -2.00
N ALA A 65 5.30 -21.54 -2.35
CA ALA A 65 4.59 -22.54 -3.14
C ALA A 65 5.13 -22.54 -4.57
N ASN A 66 4.91 -23.64 -5.27
CA ASN A 66 5.47 -23.86 -6.60
C ASN A 66 4.70 -23.02 -7.62
N ASP A 67 5.37 -22.12 -8.36
CA ASP A 67 4.75 -21.18 -9.32
C ASP A 67 3.85 -21.88 -10.38
N ALA A 68 4.02 -23.18 -10.60
CA ALA A 68 3.18 -23.98 -11.48
C ALA A 68 1.69 -24.04 -11.04
N GLU A 69 1.40 -23.88 -9.75
CA GLU A 69 0.03 -23.85 -9.20
C GLU A 69 -0.59 -22.43 -9.23
N ALA A 70 0.19 -21.41 -9.57
CA ALA A 70 -0.20 -19.99 -9.54
C ALA A 70 -1.20 -19.55 -10.63
N ARG A 71 -1.77 -20.50 -11.39
CA ARG A 71 -2.76 -20.25 -12.46
C ARG A 71 -4.09 -20.94 -12.17
N GLY A 72 -4.55 -20.84 -10.93
CA GLY A 72 -5.88 -21.27 -10.52
C GLY A 72 -7.01 -20.42 -11.12
N HIS A 73 -8.24 -20.90 -10.99
CA HIS A 73 -9.44 -20.13 -11.31
C HIS A 73 -9.52 -18.89 -10.41
N ILE A 74 -9.67 -17.71 -11.04
CA ILE A 74 -9.92 -16.45 -10.33
C ILE A 74 -11.43 -16.25 -10.25
N ALA A 75 -11.97 -16.28 -9.04
CA ALA A 75 -13.38 -16.01 -8.80
C ALA A 75 -13.76 -14.58 -9.22
N ALA A 76 -15.05 -14.34 -9.48
CA ALA A 76 -15.56 -12.99 -9.67
C ALA A 76 -15.36 -12.15 -8.39
N SER A 77 -15.14 -10.83 -8.55
CA SER A 77 -15.04 -9.92 -7.41
C SER A 77 -16.38 -9.81 -6.68
N GLU A 78 -16.34 -9.66 -5.36
CA GLU A 78 -17.49 -9.29 -4.52
C GLU A 78 -18.11 -7.94 -4.96
N PHE A 79 -17.35 -7.11 -5.67
CA PHE A 79 -17.78 -5.82 -6.21
C PHE A 79 -18.27 -5.88 -7.66
N ALA A 80 -18.40 -7.08 -8.27
CA ALA A 80 -18.81 -7.23 -9.67
C ALA A 80 -20.18 -6.59 -9.97
N ALA A 81 -21.10 -6.57 -9.01
CA ALA A 81 -22.42 -5.95 -9.14
C ALA A 81 -22.37 -4.42 -9.36
N LEU A 82 -21.23 -3.77 -9.05
CA LEU A 82 -21.03 -2.35 -9.30
C LEU A 82 -20.62 -2.04 -10.76
N ASN A 83 -20.46 -3.07 -11.60
CA ASN A 83 -19.96 -2.96 -12.97
C ASN A 83 -18.69 -2.09 -13.09
N PRO A 84 -17.63 -2.39 -12.31
CA PRO A 84 -16.44 -1.55 -12.29
C PRO A 84 -15.60 -1.71 -13.56
N LEU A 85 -14.73 -0.72 -13.83
CA LEU A 85 -13.59 -0.93 -14.72
C LEU A 85 -12.53 -1.76 -13.99
N GLU A 86 -12.48 -3.07 -14.25
CA GLU A 86 -11.63 -4.02 -13.53
C GLU A 86 -10.23 -4.14 -14.14
N PHE A 87 -9.22 -3.85 -13.32
CA PHE A 87 -7.81 -4.18 -13.51
C PHE A 87 -7.44 -5.33 -12.57
N ARG A 88 -6.65 -6.30 -13.04
CA ARG A 88 -6.12 -7.36 -12.18
C ARG A 88 -4.61 -7.31 -12.13
N ILE A 89 -4.05 -7.52 -10.95
CA ILE A 89 -2.62 -7.68 -10.69
C ILE A 89 -2.45 -9.03 -10.03
N ILE A 90 -2.06 -10.04 -10.82
CA ILE A 90 -1.97 -11.43 -10.39
C ILE A 90 -0.50 -11.78 -10.20
N ASN A 91 -0.07 -11.98 -8.94
CA ASN A 91 1.33 -12.21 -8.59
C ASN A 91 2.28 -11.16 -9.24
N GLY A 92 1.86 -9.89 -9.22
CA GLY A 92 2.60 -8.77 -9.82
C GLY A 92 2.44 -8.60 -11.34
N ARG A 93 1.76 -9.53 -12.05
CA ARG A 93 1.44 -9.39 -13.48
C ARG A 93 0.16 -8.58 -13.67
N ILE A 94 0.24 -7.52 -14.47
CA ILE A 94 -0.90 -6.65 -14.77
C ILE A 94 -1.72 -7.25 -15.93
N GLU A 95 -3.03 -7.34 -15.74
CA GLU A 95 -4.04 -7.59 -16.76
C GLU A 95 -4.96 -6.35 -16.83
N LEU A 96 -5.05 -5.77 -18.03
CA LEU A 96 -5.88 -4.61 -18.29
C LEU A 96 -7.32 -5.03 -18.61
N PRO A 97 -8.31 -4.15 -18.39
CA PRO A 97 -9.68 -4.37 -18.83
C PRO A 97 -9.76 -4.62 -20.34
N GLN A 98 -10.69 -5.49 -20.73
CA GLN A 98 -11.05 -5.71 -22.13
C GLN A 98 -12.14 -4.71 -22.56
N GLY A 99 -12.16 -4.36 -23.85
CA GLY A 99 -13.15 -3.46 -24.44
C GLY A 99 -12.58 -2.07 -24.75
N GLU A 100 -13.48 -1.16 -25.09
CA GLU A 100 -13.12 0.21 -25.47
C GLU A 100 -12.67 1.03 -24.25
N LEU A 101 -11.63 1.84 -24.46
CA LEU A 101 -11.15 2.82 -23.49
C LEU A 101 -12.21 3.92 -23.35
N PRO A 102 -12.78 4.14 -22.16
CA PRO A 102 -13.76 5.20 -21.98
C PRO A 102 -13.13 6.58 -22.15
N ASP A 103 -13.93 7.52 -22.66
CA ASP A 103 -13.54 8.93 -22.69
C ASP A 103 -13.15 9.42 -21.28
N GLY A 104 -12.20 10.36 -21.25
CA GLY A 104 -11.67 10.89 -19.99
C GLY A 104 -10.76 9.93 -19.22
N LEU A 105 -10.54 8.68 -19.66
CA LEU A 105 -9.58 7.76 -19.05
C LEU A 105 -8.40 7.48 -19.96
N ARG A 106 -7.20 7.38 -19.37
CA ARG A 106 -6.03 6.79 -20.02
C ARG A 106 -5.43 5.78 -19.07
N TYR A 107 -5.14 4.57 -19.55
CA TYR A 107 -4.44 3.58 -18.76
C TYR A 107 -3.54 2.70 -19.61
N GLY A 108 -2.58 2.06 -18.97
CA GLY A 108 -1.69 1.13 -19.65
C GLY A 108 -0.63 0.55 -18.74
N VAL A 109 0.13 -0.40 -19.30
CA VAL A 109 1.31 -0.95 -18.65
C VAL A 109 2.51 -0.06 -19.02
N ILE A 110 3.11 0.57 -18.01
CA ILE A 110 4.24 1.48 -18.17
C ILE A 110 5.50 0.92 -17.51
N ASP A 111 6.64 1.56 -17.76
CA ASP A 111 7.86 1.25 -17.03
C ASP A 111 7.75 1.73 -15.57
N PRO A 112 8.32 0.97 -14.62
CA PRO A 112 8.29 1.33 -13.21
C PRO A 112 9.03 2.63 -12.96
N VAL A 113 8.56 3.40 -11.98
CA VAL A 113 9.17 4.66 -11.59
C VAL A 113 10.01 4.50 -10.34
N ALA A 114 10.96 5.44 -10.16
CA ALA A 114 11.66 5.57 -8.90
C ALA A 114 10.70 5.98 -7.78
N ALA A 115 11.04 5.64 -6.54
CA ALA A 115 10.36 6.16 -5.37
C ALA A 115 10.49 7.68 -5.32
N ILE A 116 9.48 8.35 -4.77
CA ILE A 116 9.60 9.76 -4.36
C ILE A 116 10.69 9.90 -3.29
N PRO A 117 11.36 11.06 -3.18
CA PRO A 117 12.45 11.28 -2.22
C PRO A 117 12.10 10.87 -0.77
N GLU A 118 10.87 11.10 -0.34
CA GLU A 118 10.38 10.75 1.00
C GLU A 118 10.39 9.23 1.28
N LEU A 119 10.39 8.39 0.25
CA LEU A 119 10.39 6.93 0.36
C LEU A 119 11.77 6.28 0.15
N GLU A 120 12.82 7.05 -0.15
CA GLU A 120 14.16 6.48 -0.36
C GLU A 120 14.77 5.84 0.90
N ARG A 121 14.28 6.22 2.09
CA ARG A 121 14.65 5.61 3.37
C ARG A 121 13.68 4.53 3.83
N HIS A 122 12.62 4.28 3.07
CA HIS A 122 11.63 3.27 3.39
C HIS A 122 12.05 1.93 2.77
N ALA A 123 12.47 0.97 3.61
CA ALA A 123 13.04 -0.30 3.16
C ALA A 123 12.16 -1.04 2.15
N ILE A 124 10.87 -1.27 2.48
CA ILE A 124 9.99 -2.06 1.60
C ILE A 124 9.61 -1.33 0.31
N ALA A 125 9.32 -0.02 0.35
CA ALA A 125 9.10 0.77 -0.87
C ALA A 125 10.33 0.77 -1.79
N THR A 126 11.53 0.87 -1.22
CA THR A 126 12.79 0.80 -1.95
C THR A 126 12.98 -0.58 -2.59
N LEU A 127 12.71 -1.66 -1.84
CA LEU A 127 12.70 -3.02 -2.39
C LEU A 127 11.67 -3.16 -3.53
N ASN A 128 10.48 -2.60 -3.36
CA ASN A 128 9.43 -2.63 -4.37
C ASN A 128 9.89 -1.96 -5.68
N VAL A 129 10.51 -0.79 -5.61
CA VAL A 129 11.10 -0.12 -6.79
C VAL A 129 12.11 -1.03 -7.49
N ALA A 130 13.00 -1.65 -6.72
CA ALA A 130 14.02 -2.53 -7.27
C ALA A 130 13.41 -3.76 -7.99
N MET A 131 12.37 -4.35 -7.39
CA MET A 131 11.83 -5.64 -7.82
C MET A 131 10.67 -5.54 -8.80
N THR A 132 9.96 -4.42 -8.88
CA THR A 132 8.85 -4.24 -9.82
C THR A 132 9.36 -4.28 -11.26
N ARG A 133 8.67 -5.00 -12.15
CA ARG A 133 9.04 -5.11 -13.58
C ARG A 133 8.27 -4.15 -14.46
N LYS A 134 6.99 -3.96 -14.15
CA LYS A 134 6.05 -3.10 -14.86
C LYS A 134 5.10 -2.44 -13.86
N ALA A 135 4.62 -1.26 -14.20
CA ALA A 135 3.67 -0.52 -13.39
C ALA A 135 2.36 -0.32 -14.15
N LEU A 136 1.26 -0.24 -13.40
CA LEU A 136 -0.04 0.14 -13.93
C LEU A 136 -0.13 1.67 -13.91
N GLY A 137 -0.23 2.30 -15.07
CA GLY A 137 -0.49 3.74 -15.19
C GLY A 137 -1.96 4.02 -15.42
N ILE A 138 -2.53 4.97 -14.68
CA ILE A 138 -3.90 5.45 -14.84
C ILE A 138 -3.92 6.98 -14.74
N GLU A 139 -4.59 7.62 -15.70
CA GLU A 139 -4.93 9.03 -15.66
C GLU A 139 -6.44 9.18 -15.83
N ILE A 140 -7.05 9.98 -14.96
CA ILE A 140 -8.48 10.24 -14.93
C ILE A 140 -8.70 11.73 -15.19
N GLY A 141 -9.46 12.05 -16.22
CA GLY A 141 -9.96 13.38 -16.57
C GLY A 141 -11.31 13.69 -15.95
N GLU A 142 -11.76 14.94 -16.07
CA GLU A 142 -13.06 15.39 -15.58
C GLU A 142 -14.23 14.68 -16.28
N ASP A 143 -14.08 14.39 -17.57
CA ASP A 143 -15.09 13.71 -18.41
C ASP A 143 -15.13 12.18 -18.21
N ALA A 144 -14.35 11.64 -17.26
CA ALA A 144 -14.34 10.21 -17.01
C ALA A 144 -15.72 9.73 -16.52
N PRO A 145 -16.18 8.55 -16.96
CA PRO A 145 -17.50 8.04 -16.57
C PRO A 145 -17.59 7.82 -15.06
N ASP A 146 -18.75 8.13 -14.47
CA ASP A 146 -19.03 7.89 -13.04
C ASP A 146 -19.30 6.40 -12.75
N ARG A 147 -18.26 5.58 -12.94
CA ARG A 147 -18.24 4.17 -12.54
C ARG A 147 -16.98 3.90 -11.72
N PRO A 148 -17.01 2.96 -10.75
CA PRO A 148 -15.82 2.63 -9.98
C PRO A 148 -14.71 2.04 -10.84
N ILE A 149 -13.47 2.38 -10.52
CA ILE A 149 -12.30 1.62 -10.93
C ILE A 149 -12.06 0.55 -9.87
N LEU A 150 -11.83 -0.70 -10.28
CA LEU A 150 -11.48 -1.80 -9.40
C LEU A 150 -10.07 -2.29 -9.74
N ILE A 151 -9.16 -2.27 -8.77
CA ILE A 151 -7.84 -2.90 -8.90
C ILE A 151 -7.80 -4.10 -7.96
N ARG A 152 -7.74 -5.31 -8.52
CA ARG A 152 -7.65 -6.55 -7.75
C ARG A 152 -6.20 -6.99 -7.65
N HIS A 153 -5.66 -7.06 -6.44
CA HIS A 153 -4.36 -7.63 -6.14
C HIS A 153 -4.54 -9.08 -5.71
N ILE A 154 -4.22 -10.01 -6.62
CA ILE A 154 -4.53 -11.43 -6.49
C ILE A 154 -3.21 -12.17 -6.31
N ASN A 155 -2.96 -12.65 -5.10
CA ASN A 155 -1.73 -13.35 -4.78
C ASN A 155 -2.02 -14.83 -4.51
N THR A 156 -1.49 -15.68 -5.38
CA THR A 156 -1.70 -17.13 -5.35
C THR A 156 -0.37 -17.83 -5.48
N HIS A 157 0.03 -18.54 -4.43
CA HIS A 157 1.17 -19.46 -4.41
C HIS A 157 2.55 -18.90 -4.84
N ALA A 158 2.69 -17.63 -5.21
CA ALA A 158 3.98 -17.03 -5.55
C ALA A 158 4.85 -16.82 -4.29
N ALA A 159 6.14 -17.12 -4.40
CA ALA A 159 7.13 -16.88 -3.34
C ALA A 159 7.09 -15.42 -2.87
N PHE A 160 7.23 -14.52 -3.85
CA PHE A 160 7.09 -13.09 -3.69
C PHE A 160 6.62 -12.44 -4.98
N ALA A 161 5.91 -11.34 -4.85
CA ALA A 161 5.42 -10.54 -5.96
C ALA A 161 5.46 -9.05 -5.64
N PHE A 162 5.73 -8.24 -6.66
CA PHE A 162 5.88 -6.79 -6.55
C PHE A 162 5.08 -6.11 -7.63
N ALA A 163 4.32 -5.08 -7.25
CA ALA A 163 3.56 -4.25 -8.17
C ALA A 163 3.73 -2.77 -7.85
N GLN A 164 3.63 -1.96 -8.90
CA GLN A 164 3.47 -0.52 -8.81
C GLN A 164 2.21 -0.04 -9.52
N THR A 165 1.55 0.95 -8.96
CA THR A 165 0.44 1.67 -9.60
C THR A 165 0.70 3.17 -9.55
N MET A 166 0.56 3.84 -10.69
CA MET A 166 0.66 5.29 -10.84
C MET A 166 -0.72 5.83 -11.19
N MET A 167 -1.24 6.75 -10.40
CA MET A 167 -2.52 7.39 -10.69
C MET A 167 -2.44 8.91 -10.68
N ARG A 168 -2.93 9.54 -11.74
CA ARG A 168 -3.18 10.98 -11.79
C ARG A 168 -4.68 11.24 -11.88
N VAL A 169 -5.23 11.94 -10.91
CA VAL A 169 -6.61 12.43 -10.93
C VAL A 169 -6.55 13.91 -11.31
N SER A 170 -7.04 14.24 -12.50
CA SER A 170 -6.93 15.58 -13.10
C SER A 170 -7.79 16.60 -12.36
N VAL A 171 -7.57 17.87 -12.67
CA VAL A 171 -8.29 19.00 -12.07
C VAL A 171 -9.79 18.77 -12.13
N ASN A 172 -10.50 19.02 -11.02
CA ASN A 172 -11.95 18.83 -10.84
C ASN A 172 -12.50 17.42 -11.07
N ALA A 173 -11.67 16.43 -11.39
CA ALA A 173 -12.15 15.08 -11.65
C ALA A 173 -12.67 14.38 -10.38
N ARG A 174 -13.69 13.53 -10.55
CA ARG A 174 -14.23 12.65 -9.50
C ARG A 174 -13.90 11.21 -9.83
N VAL A 175 -13.39 10.47 -8.85
CA VAL A 175 -13.14 9.04 -9.03
C VAL A 175 -13.40 8.25 -7.75
N ARG A 176 -13.94 7.05 -7.95
CA ARG A 176 -14.09 6.02 -6.93
C ARG A 176 -13.19 4.85 -7.31
N LEU A 177 -12.19 4.58 -6.47
CA LEU A 177 -11.29 3.44 -6.58
C LEU A 177 -11.62 2.42 -5.51
N ILE A 178 -11.70 1.15 -5.91
CA ILE A 178 -11.76 0.00 -5.01
C ILE A 178 -10.49 -0.80 -5.24
N GLU A 179 -9.76 -1.10 -4.18
CA GLU A 179 -8.62 -2.02 -4.17
C GLU A 179 -8.95 -3.24 -3.33
N THR A 180 -8.82 -4.42 -3.91
CA THR A 180 -8.92 -5.68 -3.17
C THR A 180 -7.54 -6.33 -3.07
N TYR A 181 -7.23 -6.86 -1.90
CA TYR A 181 -6.07 -7.74 -1.68
C TYR A 181 -6.62 -9.10 -1.31
N GLU A 182 -6.46 -10.05 -2.21
CA GLU A 182 -7.17 -11.33 -2.20
C GLU A 182 -6.23 -12.47 -2.63
N GLY A 183 -6.69 -13.70 -2.41
CA GLY A 183 -6.01 -14.92 -2.79
C GLY A 183 -5.49 -15.73 -1.61
N GLU A 184 -5.29 -17.02 -1.89
CA GLU A 184 -4.86 -18.03 -0.93
C GLU A 184 -3.39 -18.41 -1.17
N GLY A 185 -2.67 -18.77 -0.09
CA GLY A 185 -1.29 -19.25 -0.13
C GLY A 185 -0.38 -18.60 0.91
N SER A 186 0.94 -18.79 0.75
CA SER A 186 1.96 -18.40 1.72
C SER A 186 3.13 -17.64 1.05
N GLY A 187 2.88 -16.42 0.60
CA GLY A 187 3.86 -15.59 -0.13
C GLY A 187 4.02 -14.19 0.43
N PHE A 188 5.03 -13.46 -0.07
CA PHE A 188 5.20 -12.02 0.19
C PHE A 188 4.73 -11.17 -0.99
N TYR A 189 3.71 -10.34 -0.78
CA TYR A 189 3.29 -9.35 -1.76
C TYR A 189 3.62 -7.92 -1.33
N SER A 190 4.19 -7.14 -2.24
CA SER A 190 4.41 -5.71 -2.06
C SER A 190 3.72 -4.89 -3.17
N HIS A 191 2.94 -3.88 -2.77
CA HIS A 191 2.36 -2.90 -3.67
C HIS A 191 2.85 -1.48 -3.32
N LEU A 192 3.36 -0.75 -4.30
CA LEU A 192 3.69 0.67 -4.16
C LEU A 192 2.80 1.50 -5.10
N PHE A 193 1.96 2.35 -4.51
CA PHE A 193 1.01 3.18 -5.20
C PHE A 193 1.40 4.65 -5.08
N HIS A 194 1.79 5.28 -6.18
CA HIS A 194 1.94 6.73 -6.24
C HIS A 194 0.72 7.41 -6.85
N MET A 195 0.28 8.48 -6.22
CA MET A 195 -0.91 9.21 -6.62
C MET A 195 -0.69 10.72 -6.61
N VAL A 196 -1.26 11.38 -7.61
CA VAL A 196 -1.42 12.83 -7.61
C VAL A 196 -2.90 13.16 -7.78
N VAL A 197 -3.46 13.85 -6.79
CA VAL A 197 -4.83 14.38 -6.79
C VAL A 197 -4.74 15.88 -7.05
N ARG A 198 -5.09 16.31 -8.26
CA ARG A 198 -4.93 17.69 -8.74
C ARG A 198 -6.03 18.61 -8.18
N ASP A 199 -5.89 19.91 -8.46
CA ASP A 199 -6.74 20.97 -7.91
C ASP A 199 -8.24 20.66 -8.03
N GLY A 200 -8.99 20.85 -6.95
CA GLY A 200 -10.44 20.62 -6.89
C GLY A 200 -10.90 19.16 -7.04
N ALA A 201 -9.99 18.22 -7.32
CA ALA A 201 -10.34 16.83 -7.58
C ALA A 201 -10.83 16.11 -6.32
N GLN A 202 -11.72 15.14 -6.51
CA GLN A 202 -12.37 14.39 -5.44
C GLN A 202 -12.08 12.89 -5.61
N PHE A 203 -11.14 12.41 -4.81
CA PHE A 203 -10.67 11.03 -4.87
C PHE A 203 -11.24 10.21 -3.70
N HIS A 204 -11.92 9.11 -3.99
CA HIS A 204 -12.44 8.18 -2.99
C HIS A 204 -11.84 6.80 -3.20
N ARG A 205 -11.18 6.26 -2.18
CA ARG A 205 -10.51 4.96 -2.18
C ARG A 205 -11.11 4.04 -1.14
N THR A 206 -11.52 2.86 -1.57
CA THR A 206 -11.90 1.77 -0.67
C THR A 206 -10.86 0.68 -0.77
N VAL A 207 -10.26 0.27 0.34
CA VAL A 207 -9.31 -0.84 0.39
C VAL A 207 -9.92 -1.99 1.18
N VAL A 208 -9.99 -3.17 0.59
CA VAL A 208 -10.42 -4.40 1.27
C VAL A 208 -9.28 -5.41 1.25
N HIS A 209 -8.82 -5.81 2.43
CA HIS A 209 -7.79 -6.82 2.59
C HIS A 209 -8.37 -8.10 3.17
N GLN A 210 -8.37 -9.15 2.35
CA GLN A 210 -8.91 -10.47 2.63
C GLN A 210 -8.06 -11.54 1.95
N THR A 211 -6.83 -11.73 2.43
CA THR A 211 -5.97 -12.80 1.92
C THR A 211 -5.94 -14.00 2.87
N GLY A 212 -5.37 -15.11 2.40
CA GLY A 212 -5.08 -16.28 3.21
C GLY A 212 -4.26 -15.96 4.47
N ALA A 213 -4.40 -16.81 5.50
CA ALA A 213 -3.79 -16.59 6.81
C ALA A 213 -2.25 -16.58 6.79
N ASP A 214 -1.61 -17.21 5.81
CA ASP A 214 -0.15 -17.29 5.72
C ASP A 214 0.50 -16.19 4.84
N GLN A 215 -0.31 -15.33 4.22
CA GLN A 215 0.20 -14.26 3.35
C GLN A 215 0.88 -13.14 4.14
N ILE A 216 1.95 -12.59 3.57
CA ILE A 216 2.59 -11.37 4.04
C ILE A 216 2.34 -10.29 3.00
N VAL A 217 1.68 -9.20 3.40
CA VAL A 217 1.31 -8.11 2.49
C VAL A 217 1.83 -6.79 3.02
N ASN A 218 2.61 -6.09 2.21
CA ASN A 218 2.93 -4.68 2.45
C ASN A 218 2.40 -3.83 1.29
N ALA A 219 1.58 -2.84 1.62
CA ALA A 219 1.08 -1.88 0.66
C ALA A 219 1.45 -0.46 1.12
N VAL A 220 2.09 0.31 0.25
CA VAL A 220 2.41 1.72 0.51
C VAL A 220 1.70 2.57 -0.54
N CYS A 221 0.81 3.45 -0.09
CA CYS A 221 0.19 4.48 -0.92
C CYS A 221 0.78 5.84 -0.55
N ALA A 222 1.37 6.54 -1.52
CA ALA A 222 1.90 7.88 -1.37
C ALA A 222 1.13 8.84 -2.29
N ALA A 223 0.38 9.75 -1.69
CA ALA A 223 -0.48 10.70 -2.39
C ALA A 223 0.00 12.15 -2.19
N LYS A 224 0.08 12.88 -3.30
CA LYS A 224 0.17 14.35 -3.29
C LYS A 224 -1.22 14.91 -3.57
N VAL A 225 -1.70 15.79 -2.71
CA VAL A 225 -3.02 16.44 -2.80
C VAL A 225 -2.80 17.93 -3.03
N ASP A 226 -3.26 18.44 -4.17
CA ASP A 226 -3.13 19.85 -4.55
C ASP A 226 -4.30 20.71 -4.00
N ALA A 227 -4.52 21.90 -4.56
CA ALA A 227 -5.35 22.94 -3.93
C ALA A 227 -6.83 22.55 -3.94
N ASP A 228 -7.52 22.75 -2.82
CA ASP A 228 -8.95 22.45 -2.67
C ASP A 228 -9.36 21.02 -3.07
N ALA A 229 -8.39 20.10 -3.13
CA ALA A 229 -8.60 18.71 -3.50
C ALA A 229 -8.88 17.84 -2.26
N ALA A 230 -9.59 16.73 -2.46
CA ALA A 230 -9.96 15.81 -1.40
C ALA A 230 -9.44 14.40 -1.66
N PHE A 231 -8.74 13.85 -0.67
CA PHE A 231 -8.35 12.45 -0.60
C PHE A 231 -9.15 11.74 0.49
N ASN A 232 -10.08 10.88 0.10
CA ASN A 232 -10.89 10.11 1.03
C ASN A 232 -10.54 8.63 0.90
N GLN A 233 -10.17 7.98 2.00
CA GLN A 233 -9.85 6.56 2.05
C GLN A 233 -10.62 5.87 3.16
N THR A 234 -11.20 4.71 2.85
CA THR A 234 -11.74 3.78 3.85
C THR A 234 -11.12 2.40 3.63
N SER A 235 -10.50 1.85 4.66
CA SER A 235 -9.84 0.54 4.60
C SER A 235 -10.49 -0.46 5.54
N LEU A 236 -10.70 -1.69 5.08
CA LEU A 236 -11.13 -2.83 5.90
C LEU A 236 -10.08 -3.95 5.78
N SER A 237 -9.63 -4.49 6.92
CA SER A 237 -8.68 -5.61 6.91
C SER A 237 -9.12 -6.73 7.84
N MET A 238 -9.10 -7.94 7.29
CA MET A 238 -9.28 -9.19 8.03
C MET A 238 -7.93 -9.78 8.46
N GLY A 239 -6.82 -9.08 8.20
CA GLY A 239 -5.47 -9.47 8.54
C GLY A 239 -4.95 -10.68 7.75
N SER A 240 -3.70 -11.01 8.00
CA SER A 240 -3.00 -12.20 7.48
C SER A 240 -1.88 -12.54 8.47
N ARG A 241 -0.89 -13.35 8.08
CA ARG A 241 0.30 -13.60 8.90
C ARG A 241 0.98 -12.28 9.29
N LEU A 242 1.07 -11.37 8.32
CA LEU A 242 1.37 -9.96 8.53
C LEU A 242 0.81 -9.15 7.36
N SER A 243 -0.17 -8.30 7.63
CA SER A 243 -0.63 -7.30 6.66
C SER A 243 -0.29 -5.90 7.18
N ARG A 244 0.34 -5.08 6.34
CA ARG A 244 0.66 -3.68 6.65
C ARG A 244 0.28 -2.77 5.49
N HIS A 245 -0.63 -1.84 5.75
CA HIS A 245 -1.09 -0.82 4.81
C HIS A 245 -0.64 0.55 5.29
N GLU A 246 0.23 1.17 4.51
CA GLU A 246 0.80 2.48 4.79
C GLU A 246 0.19 3.52 3.85
N THR A 247 -0.34 4.60 4.41
CA THR A 247 -0.95 5.71 3.64
C THR A 247 -0.25 7.02 4.00
N ILE A 248 0.52 7.54 3.05
CA ILE A 248 1.32 8.76 3.20
C ILE A 248 0.65 9.82 2.33
N VAL A 249 0.16 10.89 2.95
CA VAL A 249 -0.55 11.97 2.25
C VAL A 249 0.16 13.29 2.49
N HIS A 250 0.53 13.96 1.41
CA HIS A 250 1.01 15.33 1.47
C HIS A 250 -0.10 16.28 1.01
N LEU A 251 -0.66 17.04 1.95
CA LEU A 251 -1.55 18.16 1.64
C LEU A 251 -0.67 19.33 1.20
N TRP A 252 -0.44 19.40 -0.10
CA TRP A 252 0.64 20.16 -0.72
C TRP A 252 0.29 21.62 -0.95
N ALA A 253 -0.99 21.92 -1.17
CA ALA A 253 -1.49 23.26 -1.43
C ALA A 253 -2.72 23.57 -0.56
N GLN A 254 -3.08 24.86 -0.54
CA GLN A 254 -4.10 25.39 0.37
C GLN A 254 -5.45 24.70 0.18
N GLY A 255 -6.18 24.52 1.27
CA GLY A 255 -7.56 23.99 1.23
C GLY A 255 -7.67 22.48 0.98
N GLY A 256 -6.53 21.80 0.78
CA GLY A 256 -6.49 20.36 0.62
C GLY A 256 -7.04 19.62 1.84
N SER A 257 -7.71 18.49 1.60
CA SER A 257 -8.30 17.69 2.66
C SER A 257 -8.00 16.20 2.56
N ALA A 258 -7.89 15.55 3.71
CA ALA A 258 -7.75 14.10 3.82
C ALA A 258 -8.72 13.52 4.86
N GLU A 259 -9.51 12.53 4.44
CA GLU A 259 -10.25 11.66 5.34
C GLU A 259 -9.70 10.24 5.22
N ILE A 260 -9.15 9.70 6.30
CA ILE A 260 -8.50 8.37 6.29
C ILE A 260 -9.11 7.51 7.38
N ASN A 261 -10.04 6.64 6.99
CA ASN A 261 -10.74 5.76 7.90
C ASN A 261 -10.25 4.32 7.73
N SER A 262 -10.19 3.56 8.82
CA SER A 262 -9.84 2.15 8.77
C SER A 262 -10.57 1.32 9.82
N ALA A 263 -10.85 0.07 9.47
CA ALA A 263 -11.37 -0.93 10.38
C ALA A 263 -10.60 -2.25 10.24
N ALA A 264 -10.37 -2.91 11.37
CA ALA A 264 -9.77 -4.25 11.42
C ALA A 264 -10.68 -5.22 12.19
N LEU A 265 -10.93 -6.39 11.61
CA LEU A 265 -11.74 -7.46 12.17
C LEU A 265 -10.89 -8.73 12.21
N LEU A 266 -10.30 -9.04 13.36
CA LEU A 266 -9.23 -10.03 13.45
C LEU A 266 -9.57 -11.17 14.42
N CYS A 267 -9.21 -12.39 14.05
CA CYS A 267 -9.29 -13.60 14.86
C CYS A 267 -8.06 -14.48 14.64
N ASP A 268 -8.00 -15.61 15.34
CA ASP A 268 -6.89 -16.57 15.30
C ASP A 268 -5.54 -15.89 15.63
N ASP A 269 -4.51 -16.10 14.82
CA ASP A 269 -3.19 -15.47 14.94
C ASP A 269 -2.97 -14.34 13.91
N ARG A 270 -4.05 -13.76 13.35
CA ARG A 270 -3.91 -12.76 12.27
C ARG A 270 -3.41 -11.41 12.78
N HIS A 271 -2.58 -10.77 11.95
CA HIS A 271 -1.97 -9.47 12.17
C HIS A 271 -2.40 -8.46 11.10
N SER A 272 -2.86 -7.30 11.56
CA SER A 272 -3.18 -6.16 10.71
C SER A 272 -2.56 -4.88 11.24
N ASP A 273 -1.89 -4.14 10.37
CA ASP A 273 -1.22 -2.89 10.68
C ASP A 273 -1.65 -1.80 9.70
N PHE A 274 -2.36 -0.80 10.21
CA PHE A 274 -2.63 0.43 9.49
C PHE A 274 -1.69 1.52 9.97
N THR A 275 -0.81 1.98 9.07
CA THR A 275 0.08 3.10 9.34
C THR A 275 -0.27 4.29 8.44
N THR A 276 -0.35 5.50 9.00
CA THR A 276 -0.58 6.73 8.24
C THR A 276 0.44 7.80 8.59
N HIS A 277 0.79 8.59 7.58
CA HIS A 277 1.59 9.79 7.75
C HIS A 277 1.00 10.91 6.90
N VAL A 278 0.36 11.89 7.54
CA VAL A 278 -0.20 13.06 6.85
C VAL A 278 0.68 14.26 7.12
N VAL A 279 1.22 14.84 6.05
CA VAL A 279 2.05 16.05 6.09
C VAL A 279 1.23 17.22 5.59
N HIS A 280 0.88 18.12 6.50
CA HIS A 280 0.29 19.41 6.18
C HIS A 280 1.41 20.37 5.78
N ARG A 281 1.54 20.64 4.47
CA ARG A 281 2.55 21.56 3.93
C ARG A 281 2.02 22.97 3.68
N ALA A 282 0.70 23.13 3.56
CA ALA A 282 0.05 24.39 3.23
C ALA A 282 -1.05 24.76 4.23
N ALA A 283 -1.43 26.04 4.21
CA ALA A 283 -2.44 26.58 5.12
C ALA A 283 -3.86 26.06 4.81
N HIS A 284 -4.76 26.21 5.79
CA HIS A 284 -6.19 25.89 5.64
C HIS A 284 -6.50 24.43 5.26
N CYS A 285 -5.57 23.52 5.52
CA CYS A 285 -5.74 22.10 5.24
C CYS A 285 -6.48 21.38 6.38
N ARG A 286 -7.31 20.39 6.02
CA ARG A 286 -8.12 19.62 6.98
C ARG A 286 -7.81 18.13 6.91
N THR A 287 -7.64 17.50 8.07
CA THR A 287 -7.51 16.04 8.18
C THR A 287 -8.48 15.46 9.20
N ARG A 288 -9.13 14.36 8.83
CA ARG A 288 -9.93 13.52 9.73
C ARG A 288 -9.46 12.08 9.61
N GLN A 289 -9.24 11.43 10.74
CA GLN A 289 -8.79 10.04 10.75
C GLN A 289 -9.48 9.26 11.87
N ILE A 290 -10.08 8.14 11.51
CA ILE A 290 -10.69 7.20 12.46
C ILE A 290 -10.14 5.81 12.20
N HIS A 291 -9.70 5.14 13.25
CA HIS A 291 -9.37 3.72 13.23
C HIS A 291 -10.23 2.96 14.25
N LYS A 292 -10.78 1.82 13.84
CA LYS A 292 -11.51 0.89 14.72
C LYS A 292 -10.96 -0.53 14.58
N GLY A 293 -10.56 -1.15 15.68
CA GLY A 293 -10.12 -2.54 15.68
C GLY A 293 -10.99 -3.42 16.56
N VAL A 294 -11.28 -4.63 16.11
CA VAL A 294 -11.79 -5.73 16.93
C VAL A 294 -10.83 -6.90 16.79
N ALA A 295 -10.30 -7.39 17.91
CA ALA A 295 -9.36 -8.51 17.91
C ALA A 295 -9.82 -9.60 18.88
N ARG A 296 -9.86 -10.85 18.42
CA ARG A 296 -10.16 -12.07 19.18
C ARG A 296 -8.97 -13.03 19.14
N ASP A 297 -8.96 -14.01 20.02
CA ASP A 297 -7.98 -15.08 20.08
C ASP A 297 -6.59 -14.50 20.35
N ARG A 298 -5.63 -14.70 19.44
CA ARG A 298 -4.25 -14.19 19.54
C ARG A 298 -3.95 -13.10 18.51
N ALA A 299 -4.99 -12.54 17.92
CA ALA A 299 -4.88 -11.57 16.84
C ALA A 299 -4.27 -10.24 17.30
N ARG A 300 -3.64 -9.54 16.36
CA ARG A 300 -2.86 -8.31 16.61
C ARG A 300 -3.36 -7.18 15.73
N ASN A 301 -3.99 -6.18 16.35
CA ASN A 301 -4.41 -4.95 15.70
C ASN A 301 -3.40 -3.83 15.96
N ILE A 302 -2.72 -3.36 14.92
CA ILE A 302 -1.73 -2.30 15.02
C ILE A 302 -2.26 -1.06 14.28
N PHE A 303 -2.19 0.09 14.95
CA PHE A 303 -2.48 1.38 14.34
C PHE A 303 -1.36 2.37 14.67
N GLN A 304 -0.80 3.02 13.65
CA GLN A 304 0.20 4.07 13.84
C GLN A 304 -0.21 5.26 12.98
N GLY A 305 -0.52 6.40 13.59
CA GLY A 305 -0.95 7.58 12.86
C GLY A 305 -0.08 8.76 13.20
N LYS A 306 0.54 9.40 12.20
CA LYS A 306 1.36 10.59 12.38
C LYS A 306 0.84 11.77 11.59
N PHE A 307 0.58 12.89 12.25
CA PHE A 307 0.37 14.17 11.58
C PHE A 307 1.57 15.09 11.78
N LYS A 308 2.13 15.57 10.67
CA LYS A 308 3.18 16.58 10.67
C LYS A 308 2.62 17.88 10.10
N VAL A 309 2.69 18.97 10.87
CA VAL A 309 2.23 20.30 10.48
C VAL A 309 3.44 21.20 10.30
N GLU A 310 3.81 21.45 9.04
CA GLU A 310 4.94 22.33 8.68
C GLU A 310 4.65 23.78 9.07
N ARG A 311 5.69 24.59 9.29
CA ARG A 311 5.58 25.98 9.81
C ARG A 311 4.58 26.87 9.03
N ASP A 312 4.51 26.69 7.72
CA ASP A 312 3.66 27.48 6.83
C ASP A 312 2.21 26.95 6.76
N ALA A 313 1.91 25.82 7.41
CA ALA A 313 0.60 25.17 7.40
C ALA A 313 -0.38 25.78 8.43
N GLN A 314 -0.50 27.10 8.39
CA GLN A 314 -1.36 27.89 9.26
C GLN A 314 -2.83 27.50 9.14
N LYS A 315 -3.57 27.57 10.26
CA LYS A 315 -5.00 27.18 10.32
C LYS A 315 -5.26 25.74 9.88
N THR A 316 -4.33 24.83 10.20
CA THR A 316 -4.55 23.39 10.06
C THR A 316 -5.63 22.91 11.04
N ASP A 317 -6.58 22.12 10.54
CA ASP A 317 -7.59 21.44 11.37
C ASP A 317 -7.46 19.92 11.21
N ALA A 318 -6.80 19.28 12.17
CA ALA A 318 -6.54 17.84 12.13
C ALA A 318 -7.13 17.13 13.36
N LYS A 319 -7.81 16.00 13.15
CA LYS A 319 -8.35 15.15 14.22
C LYS A 319 -8.09 13.68 13.93
N MET A 320 -7.65 12.96 14.97
CA MET A 320 -7.37 11.53 14.92
C MET A 320 -8.09 10.81 16.07
N THR A 321 -8.66 9.65 15.79
CA THR A 321 -9.28 8.78 16.79
C THR A 321 -8.93 7.33 16.46
N ALA A 322 -8.54 6.56 17.46
CA ALA A 322 -8.25 5.14 17.30
C ALA A 322 -8.84 4.35 18.48
N ASN A 323 -9.80 3.48 18.20
CA ASN A 323 -10.49 2.66 19.20
C ASN A 323 -10.25 1.17 18.93
N ALA A 324 -10.05 0.39 19.97
CA ALA A 324 -9.93 -1.07 19.86
C ALA A 324 -10.85 -1.76 20.88
N LEU A 325 -11.38 -2.91 20.47
CA LEU A 325 -12.12 -3.84 21.31
C LEU A 325 -11.39 -5.19 21.30
N LEU A 326 -10.96 -5.64 22.48
CA LEU A 326 -10.33 -6.95 22.66
C LEU A 326 -11.38 -7.93 23.17
N LEU A 327 -11.53 -9.05 22.47
CA LEU A 327 -12.52 -10.10 22.77
C LEU A 327 -11.90 -11.33 23.46
N SER A 328 -10.60 -11.31 23.72
CA SER A 328 -9.85 -12.40 24.37
C SER A 328 -8.66 -11.85 25.13
N ASP A 329 -8.27 -12.51 26.22
CA ASP A 329 -7.14 -12.08 27.07
C ASP A 329 -5.79 -12.11 26.34
N THR A 330 -5.69 -12.89 25.27
CA THR A 330 -4.49 -13.04 24.44
C THR A 330 -4.47 -12.14 23.20
N ALA A 331 -5.53 -11.37 22.95
CA ALA A 331 -5.59 -10.45 21.81
C ALA A 331 -4.80 -9.16 22.11
N GLU A 332 -4.11 -8.61 21.11
CA GLU A 332 -3.30 -7.41 21.27
C GLU A 332 -3.84 -6.26 20.40
N ALA A 333 -3.88 -5.05 20.96
CA ALA A 333 -4.06 -3.81 20.21
C ALA A 333 -2.97 -2.80 20.59
N ASN A 334 -2.19 -2.33 19.61
CA ASN A 334 -1.16 -1.32 19.85
C ASN A 334 -1.42 -0.10 18.95
N HIS A 335 -1.82 1.00 19.57
CA HIS A 335 -2.12 2.25 18.88
C HIS A 335 -1.07 3.32 19.22
N LYS A 336 -0.44 3.92 18.21
CA LYS A 336 0.55 4.99 18.34
C LYS A 336 0.13 6.23 17.54
N PRO A 337 -0.74 7.09 18.09
CA PRO A 337 -1.02 8.41 17.52
C PRO A 337 0.12 9.39 17.85
N GLU A 338 0.58 10.15 16.85
CA GLU A 338 1.72 11.08 16.94
C GLU A 338 1.38 12.41 16.24
N LEU A 339 1.82 13.52 16.84
CA LEU A 339 1.67 14.87 16.30
C LEU A 339 3.02 15.60 16.35
N GLU A 340 3.44 16.16 15.22
CA GLU A 340 4.59 17.08 15.12
C GLU A 340 4.08 18.42 14.58
N ILE A 341 3.95 19.43 15.44
CA ILE A 341 3.32 20.71 15.11
C ILE A 341 4.34 21.84 15.17
N TYR A 342 4.48 22.57 14.06
CA TYR A 342 5.40 23.71 13.93
C TYR A 342 4.72 25.05 13.56
N ALA A 343 3.39 25.08 13.48
CA ALA A 343 2.59 26.20 12.96
C ALA A 343 1.50 26.67 13.92
#